data_AF-A0A954B172-F1
#
_entry.id   AF-A0A954B172-F1
#
_cell.length_a   1.000
_cell.length_b   1.000
_cell.length_c   1.000
_cell.angle_alpha   90.00
_cell.angle_beta   90.00
_cell.angle_gamma   90.00
#
_symmetry.space_group_name_H-M   'P 1'
#
loop_
_entity.id
_entity.type
_entity.pdbx_description
1 polymer ?
#
loop_
_entity_poly.entity_id
_entity_poly.type
_entity_poly.pdbx_seq_one_letter_code
_entity_poly.pdbx_strand_id
1 'polypeptide(L)'
;NLVSMMMEGAGFEVVDLGINNAVDAYLEALEAEKPDILGMSALLTTTMPYMKVVIDTLVAKGLRDDYIVLVGGAPLNEEFGRAIGADAYCRDAAVAVETAKSLMARKHNQLAT
;
A
#
# COMPACT_ATOMS: atom_id res chain seq x y z
N ASN A 1 -6.12 11.30 2.78
CA ASN A 1 -6.57 12.60 2.23
C ASN A 1 -5.80 13.07 1.00
N LEU A 2 -4.62 13.70 1.08
CA LEU A 2 -3.97 14.23 -0.16
C LEU A 2 -3.62 13.14 -1.17
N VAL A 3 -3.03 12.02 -0.70
CA VAL A 3 -2.70 10.87 -1.56
C VAL A 3 -3.98 10.31 -2.20
N SER A 4 -5.03 10.09 -1.42
CA SER A 4 -6.34 9.62 -1.90
C SER A 4 -6.87 10.50 -3.03
N MET A 5 -6.92 11.83 -2.81
CA MET A 5 -7.38 12.80 -3.82
C MET A 5 -6.54 12.77 -5.11
N MET A 6 -5.22 12.64 -4.99
CA MET A 6 -4.34 12.58 -6.16
C MET A 6 -4.48 11.24 -6.92
N MET A 7 -4.71 10.13 -6.21
CA MET A 7 -4.97 8.82 -6.81
C MET A 7 -6.30 8.83 -7.56
N GLU A 8 -7.36 9.37 -6.97
CA GLU A 8 -8.66 9.56 -7.64
C GLU A 8 -8.54 10.43 -8.89
N GLY A 9 -7.85 11.58 -8.78
CA GLY A 9 -7.57 12.45 -9.94
C GLY A 9 -6.73 11.79 -11.04
N ALA A 10 -6.03 10.71 -10.71
CA ALA A 10 -5.27 9.90 -11.64
C ALA A 10 -6.06 8.72 -12.25
N GLY A 11 -7.34 8.56 -11.87
CA GLY A 11 -8.25 7.54 -12.39
C GLY A 11 -8.31 6.26 -11.55
N PHE A 12 -7.72 6.24 -10.36
CA PHE A 12 -7.86 5.12 -9.43
C PHE A 12 -9.15 5.25 -8.62
N GLU A 13 -9.80 4.12 -8.35
CA GLU A 13 -10.77 4.04 -7.26
C GLU A 13 -10.04 3.87 -5.93
N VAL A 14 -10.47 4.59 -4.89
CA VAL A 14 -9.80 4.59 -3.59
C VAL A 14 -10.80 4.26 -2.49
N VAL A 15 -10.52 3.18 -1.75
CA VAL A 15 -11.21 2.84 -0.51
C VAL A 15 -10.33 3.30 0.65
N ASP A 16 -10.78 4.34 1.35
CA ASP A 16 -10.07 4.88 2.52
C ASP A 16 -10.56 4.19 3.80
N LEU A 17 -9.69 3.38 4.42
CA LEU A 17 -9.97 2.69 5.69
C LEU A 17 -9.89 3.64 6.90
N GLY A 18 -9.42 4.87 6.72
CA GLY A 18 -9.20 5.82 7.81
C GLY A 18 -7.94 5.54 8.61
N ILE A 19 -7.98 5.82 9.91
CA ILE A 19 -6.83 5.75 10.82
C ILE A 19 -7.03 4.70 11.92
N ASN A 20 -5.94 4.21 12.50
CA ASN A 20 -5.94 3.27 13.62
C ASN A 20 -6.66 1.93 13.33
N ASN A 21 -6.44 1.39 12.13
CA ASN A 21 -7.04 0.12 11.70
C ASN A 21 -6.31 -1.10 12.28
N ALA A 22 -7.09 -2.06 12.77
CA ALA A 22 -6.60 -3.39 13.13
C ALA A 22 -6.20 -4.18 11.87
N VAL A 23 -5.32 -5.17 11.98
CA VAL A 23 -4.93 -6.05 10.86
C VAL A 23 -6.16 -6.71 10.23
N ASP A 24 -7.13 -7.11 11.06
CA ASP A 24 -8.37 -7.73 10.58
C ASP A 24 -9.17 -6.79 9.66
N ALA A 25 -9.22 -5.48 9.96
CA ALA A 25 -9.90 -4.51 9.10
C ALA A 25 -9.22 -4.37 7.73
N TYR A 26 -7.89 -4.51 7.65
CA TYR A 26 -7.20 -4.59 6.36
C TYR A 26 -7.61 -5.85 5.60
N LEU A 27 -7.63 -7.00 6.26
CA LEU A 27 -7.98 -8.27 5.62
C LEU A 27 -9.43 -8.28 5.11
N GLU A 28 -10.37 -7.79 5.92
CA GLU A 28 -11.78 -7.66 5.54
C GLU A 28 -11.95 -6.76 4.31
N ALA A 29 -11.27 -5.62 4.28
CA ALA A 29 -11.30 -4.72 3.13
C ALA A 29 -10.66 -5.34 1.88
N LEU A 30 -9.52 -6.03 2.04
CA LEU A 30 -8.85 -6.71 0.92
C LEU A 30 -9.71 -7.84 0.33
N GLU A 31 -10.48 -8.54 1.16
CA GLU A 31 -11.41 -9.60 0.73
C GLU A 31 -12.66 -9.02 0.05
N ALA A 32 -13.24 -7.95 0.62
CA ALA A 32 -14.46 -7.32 0.13
C ALA A 32 -14.23 -6.58 -1.19
N GLU A 33 -13.18 -5.76 -1.25
CA GLU A 33 -12.93 -4.82 -2.35
C GLU A 33 -12.00 -5.41 -3.43
N LYS A 34 -11.21 -6.43 -3.07
CA LYS A 34 -10.20 -7.06 -3.95
C LYS A 34 -9.36 -6.03 -4.72
N PRO A 35 -8.74 -5.06 -4.02
CA PRO A 35 -8.01 -3.99 -4.68
C PRO A 35 -6.73 -4.53 -5.33
N ASP A 36 -6.18 -3.80 -6.29
CA ASP A 36 -4.85 -4.11 -6.83
C ASP A 36 -3.71 -3.61 -5.93
N ILE A 37 -3.96 -2.53 -5.18
CA ILE A 37 -2.96 -1.80 -4.40
C ILE A 37 -3.44 -1.69 -2.95
N LEU A 38 -2.57 -2.06 -2.00
CA LEU A 38 -2.70 -1.75 -0.58
C LEU A 38 -1.78 -0.57 -0.24
N GLY A 39 -2.37 0.57 0.12
CA GLY A 39 -1.64 1.73 0.63
C GLY A 39 -1.63 1.79 2.16
N MET A 40 -0.46 1.99 2.77
CA MET A 40 -0.34 2.26 4.21
C MET A 40 0.46 3.53 4.48
N SER A 41 0.03 4.29 5.50
CA SER A 41 0.76 5.50 5.92
C SER A 41 0.96 5.57 7.43
N ALA A 42 2.08 6.13 7.87
CA ALA A 42 2.35 6.40 9.28
C ALA A 42 3.05 7.75 9.46
N LEU A 43 2.60 8.52 10.45
CA LEU A 43 3.19 9.82 10.80
C LEU A 43 4.01 9.78 12.09
N LEU A 44 3.95 8.68 12.84
CA LEU A 44 4.65 8.48 14.10
C LEU A 44 5.62 7.31 13.98
N THR A 45 6.82 7.47 14.53
CA THR A 45 7.83 6.40 14.55
C THR A 45 7.37 5.16 15.32
N THR A 46 6.46 5.33 16.29
CA THR A 46 5.88 4.23 17.06
C THR A 46 4.86 3.40 16.28
N THR A 47 4.24 3.97 15.24
CA THR A 47 3.27 3.25 14.40
C THR A 47 3.89 2.64 13.15
N MET A 48 5.10 3.06 12.76
CA MET A 48 5.82 2.48 11.62
C MET A 48 5.94 0.95 11.68
N PRO A 49 6.36 0.31 12.80
CA PRO A 49 6.55 -1.14 12.83
C PRO A 49 5.26 -1.93 12.59
N TYR A 50 4.08 -1.33 12.82
CA TYR A 50 2.81 -1.97 12.60
C TYR A 50 2.54 -2.31 11.13
N MET A 51 3.10 -1.54 10.19
CA MET A 51 3.04 -1.88 8.76
C MET A 51 3.66 -3.25 8.48
N LYS A 52 4.75 -3.60 9.17
CA LYS A 52 5.36 -4.93 9.07
C LYS A 52 4.41 -6.02 9.56
N VAL A 53 3.68 -5.77 10.65
CA VAL A 53 2.69 -6.72 11.18
C VAL A 53 1.60 -7.02 10.15
N VAL A 54 1.11 -5.99 9.45
CA VAL A 54 0.14 -6.17 8.36
C VAL A 54 0.75 -7.01 7.23
N ILE A 55 1.95 -6.66 6.74
CA ILE A 55 2.62 -7.37 5.65
C ILE A 55 2.92 -8.84 6.01
N ASP A 56 3.48 -9.08 7.20
CA ASP A 56 3.78 -10.43 7.70
C ASP A 56 2.50 -11.27 7.81
N THR A 57 1.36 -10.66 8.18
CA THR A 57 0.08 -11.36 8.23
C THR A 57 -0.41 -11.73 6.84
N LEU A 58 -0.24 -10.86 5.84
CA LEU A 58 -0.52 -11.20 4.44
C LEU A 58 0.36 -12.35 3.96
N VAL A 59 1.65 -12.34 4.31
CA VAL A 59 2.58 -13.44 3.97
C VAL A 59 2.13 -14.75 4.63
N ALA A 60 1.80 -14.72 5.93
CA ALA A 60 1.35 -15.91 6.66
C ALA A 60 0.05 -16.51 6.10
N LYS A 61 -0.80 -15.68 5.50
CA LYS A 61 -2.04 -16.10 4.83
C LYS A 61 -1.86 -16.45 3.35
N GLY A 62 -0.66 -16.29 2.80
CA GLY A 62 -0.37 -16.53 1.38
C GLY A 62 -0.98 -15.49 0.44
N LEU A 63 -1.33 -14.31 0.94
CA LEU A 63 -2.01 -13.23 0.20
C LEU A 63 -1.08 -12.11 -0.25
N ARG A 64 0.17 -12.07 0.26
CA ARG A 64 1.08 -10.94 0.05
C ARG A 64 1.33 -10.65 -1.43
N ASP A 65 1.50 -11.68 -2.24
CA ASP A 65 1.90 -11.54 -3.65
C ASP A 65 0.72 -11.15 -4.57
N ASP A 66 -0.52 -11.19 -4.07
CA ASP A 66 -1.71 -10.80 -4.84
C ASP A 66 -1.86 -9.27 -4.96
N TYR A 67 -1.21 -8.53 -4.05
CA TYR A 67 -1.36 -7.08 -3.90
C TYR A 67 -0.04 -6.34 -4.11
N ILE A 68 -0.13 -5.16 -4.73
CA ILE A 68 0.96 -4.18 -4.72
C ILE A 68 0.88 -3.38 -3.41
N VAL A 69 1.90 -3.46 -2.57
CA VAL A 69 1.95 -2.79 -1.27
C VAL A 69 2.80 -1.51 -1.35
N LEU A 70 2.16 -0.36 -1.17
CA LEU A 70 2.80 0.96 -1.12
C LEU A 70 2.80 1.49 0.31
N VAL A 71 3.96 2.01 0.77
CA VAL A 71 4.08 2.60 2.10
C VAL A 71 4.57 4.04 2.03
N GLY A 72 4.10 4.89 2.95
CA GLY A 72 4.50 6.30 2.98
C GLY A 72 4.35 6.95 4.35
N GLY A 73 4.79 8.20 4.44
CA GLY A 73 4.72 9.01 5.66
C GLY A 73 6.04 9.67 6.01
N ALA A 74 5.95 10.77 6.77
CA ALA A 74 7.10 11.64 7.06
C ALA A 74 8.31 10.95 7.72
N PRO A 75 8.15 10.00 8.66
CA PRO A 75 9.31 9.34 9.27
C PRO A 75 9.82 8.12 8.49
N LEU A 76 9.19 7.75 7.37
CA LEU A 76 9.59 6.59 6.57
C LEU A 76 10.68 6.95 5.57
N ASN A 77 11.39 5.91 5.12
CA ASN A 77 12.36 5.99 4.03
C ASN A 77 12.33 4.69 3.21
N GLU A 78 13.12 4.66 2.13
CA GLU A 78 13.18 3.51 1.22
C GLU A 78 13.71 2.24 1.90
N GLU A 79 14.70 2.38 2.78
CA GLU A 79 15.29 1.27 3.53
C GLU A 79 14.24 0.57 4.39
N PHE A 80 13.44 1.34 5.13
CA PHE A 80 12.36 0.82 5.95
C PHE A 80 11.32 0.09 5.10
N GLY A 81 10.84 0.71 4.02
CA GLY A 81 9.85 0.10 3.12
C GLY A 81 10.32 -1.25 2.57
N ARG A 82 11.57 -1.33 2.14
CA ARG A 82 12.18 -2.59 1.69
C ARG A 82 12.31 -3.61 2.81
N ALA A 83 12.73 -3.19 4.01
CA ALA A 83 12.95 -4.07 5.14
C ALA A 83 11.65 -4.75 5.65
N ILE A 84 10.51 -4.08 5.49
CA ILE A 84 9.20 -4.64 5.86
C ILE A 84 8.52 -5.42 4.74
N GLY A 85 9.12 -5.46 3.54
CA GLY A 85 8.58 -6.18 2.39
C GLY A 85 7.49 -5.43 1.62
N ALA A 86 7.51 -4.09 1.61
CA ALA A 86 6.68 -3.30 0.71
C ALA A 86 7.27 -3.25 -0.71
N ASP A 87 6.42 -3.06 -1.72
CA ASP A 87 6.86 -2.97 -3.13
C ASP A 87 7.49 -1.61 -3.44
N ALA A 88 7.02 -0.55 -2.78
CA ALA A 88 7.66 0.75 -2.84
C ALA A 88 7.37 1.63 -1.62
N TYR A 89 8.35 2.49 -1.31
CA TYR A 89 8.17 3.65 -0.45
C TYR A 89 7.86 4.88 -1.30
N CYS A 90 6.78 5.58 -0.96
CA CYS A 90 6.34 6.80 -1.62
C CYS A 90 6.56 8.00 -0.69
N ARG A 91 7.51 8.86 -1.03
CA ARG A 91 7.89 10.02 -0.20
C ARG A 91 6.80 11.10 -0.12
N ASP A 92 5.97 11.21 -1.16
CA ASP A 92 4.91 12.20 -1.29
C ASP A 92 3.78 11.67 -2.19
N ALA A 93 2.69 12.43 -2.30
CA ALA A 93 1.50 12.04 -3.04
C ALA A 93 1.72 11.98 -4.56
N ALA A 94 2.58 12.82 -5.12
CA ALA A 94 2.88 12.79 -6.56
C ALA A 94 3.65 11.51 -6.91
N VAL A 95 4.67 11.18 -6.12
CA VAL A 95 5.44 9.94 -6.27
C VAL A 95 4.56 8.71 -6.06
N ALA A 96 3.59 8.77 -5.14
CA ALA A 96 2.64 7.67 -4.94
C ALA A 96 1.83 7.35 -6.20
N VAL A 97 1.30 8.39 -6.87
CA VAL A 97 0.54 8.24 -8.12
C VAL A 97 1.41 7.68 -9.25
N GLU A 98 2.60 8.23 -9.44
CA GLU A 98 3.53 7.76 -10.48
C GLU A 98 3.93 6.30 -10.27
N THR A 99 4.24 5.95 -9.02
CA THR A 99 4.60 4.59 -8.62
C THR A 99 3.45 3.62 -8.83
N ALA A 100 2.24 3.97 -8.41
CA ALA A 100 1.03 3.18 -8.62
C ALA A 100 0.81 2.89 -10.10
N LYS A 101 0.87 3.91 -10.96
CA LYS A 101 0.74 3.75 -12.43
C LYS A 101 1.81 2.82 -13.01
N SER A 102 3.06 3.02 -12.62
CA SER A 102 4.18 2.19 -13.10
C SER A 102 4.00 0.72 -12.70
N LEU A 103 3.64 0.45 -11.45
CA LEU A 103 3.49 -0.93 -10.97
C LEU A 103 2.25 -1.62 -11.57
N MET A 104 1.15 -0.89 -11.74
CA MET A 104 -0.03 -1.42 -12.44
C MET A 104 0.24 -1.74 -13.90
N ALA A 105 0.99 -0.89 -14.62
CA ALA A 105 1.38 -1.18 -15.98
C ALA A 105 2.25 -2.44 -16.08
N ARG A 106 3.16 -2.66 -15.11
CA ARG A 106 3.97 -3.89 -15.04
C ARG A 106 3.14 -5.13 -14.74
N LYS A 107 2.22 -5.05 -13.77
CA LYS A 107 1.30 -6.15 -13.40
C LYS A 107 0.44 -6.55 -14.61
N HIS A 108 -0.10 -5.57 -15.34
CA HIS A 108 -0.88 -5.83 -16.55
C HIS A 108 -0.06 -6.56 -17.64
N ASN A 109 1.18 -6.12 -17.89
CA ASN A 109 2.04 -6.74 -18.90
C ASN A 109 2.45 -8.19 -18.53
N GLN A 110 2.61 -8.48 -17.24
CA GLN A 110 2.89 -9.85 -16.77
C GLN A 110 1.72 -10.80 -16.97
N LEU A 111 0.48 -10.31 -16.84
CA LEU A 111 -0.74 -11.11 -17.06
C LEU A 111 -1.06 -11.33 -18.55
N ALA A 112 -0.49 -10.51 -19.44
CA ALA A 112 -0.71 -10.58 -20.88
C ALA A 112 0.23 -11.55 -21.62
N THR A 113 1.15 -12.22 -20.90
CA THR A 113 2.16 -13.13 -21.45
C THR A 113 1.87 -14.57 -21.02
#